data_AF-A0A9X3CTY6-F1
#
_entry.id   AF-A0A9X3CTY6-F1
#
_cell.length_a   1.000
_cell.length_b   1.000
_cell.length_c   1.000
_cell.angle_alpha   90.00
_cell.angle_beta   90.00
_cell.angle_gamma   90.00
#
_symmetry.space_group_name_H-M   'P 1'
#
loop_
_entity.id
_entity.type
_entity.pdbx_description
1 polymer ?
#
loop_
_entity_poly.entity_id
_entity_poly.type
_entity_poly.pdbx_seq_one_letter_code
_entity_poly.pdbx_strand_id
1 'polypeptide(L)'
;MQLKKRCQPWWLLALFAYASAGCTAAYQGKVNDAEVHLVDYFQRSAGAPALIENMDALGIDHAYVMGLPVIKKWDLSQPKAPRFVYGDDAPVYYYSHTDELIAREVESLPKTQQSRLHPFLSGFNTTDLNAAEYLERELTFRPNFWQGIGEIITRHDHLTALTSGEKPRANHPALNKVYQLAAKHDLPVLLHANITSQRENEPLYLNELKEALQQHPDTRFLWAHAGTTSTLTRHLDMNFLYQTVTSLLSEHDNLYILASWSLIDVVMPQGTLDRRWVSLIEAYPERFMVGSDVVGTFGYQKTALKTWDPVLSALPKHIAQKVAYSNMLAVLPQAGKNVSH
;
A
#
# COMPACT_ATOMS: atom_id res chain seq x y z
N MET A 1 14.48 80.56 -29.16
CA MET A 1 13.03 80.28 -29.14
C MET A 1 12.84 78.86 -28.63
N GLN A 2 11.92 78.70 -27.69
CA GLN A 2 11.80 77.61 -26.73
C GLN A 2 11.35 76.23 -27.29
N LEU A 3 11.60 75.19 -26.46
CA LEU A 3 10.79 73.97 -26.22
C LEU A 3 10.85 72.88 -27.32
N LYS A 4 11.17 71.59 -27.08
CA LYS A 4 10.86 70.67 -25.98
C LYS A 4 11.83 69.46 -25.93
N LYS A 5 12.36 69.20 -24.74
CA LYS A 5 12.35 67.92 -24.00
C LYS A 5 11.98 66.63 -24.78
N ARG A 6 12.87 65.64 -24.74
CA ARG A 6 12.54 64.28 -24.22
C ARG A 6 13.80 63.54 -23.77
N CYS A 7 13.71 63.01 -22.55
CA CYS A 7 14.73 62.28 -21.82
C CYS A 7 14.60 60.76 -22.02
N GLN A 8 15.76 60.09 -21.96
CA GLN A 8 16.04 58.71 -21.48
C GLN A 8 15.52 57.50 -22.29
N PRO A 9 16.01 56.25 -22.04
CA PRO A 9 17.20 55.77 -21.28
C PRO A 9 18.09 54.79 -22.11
N TRP A 10 19.41 54.70 -21.90
CA TRP A 10 20.12 53.71 -21.05
C TRP A 10 19.57 52.28 -21.15
N TRP A 11 20.21 51.47 -22.00
CA TRP A 11 19.94 50.04 -22.15
C TRP A 11 20.62 49.29 -21.00
N LEU A 12 19.85 48.97 -19.96
CA LEU A 12 20.21 47.96 -18.96
C LEU A 12 19.97 46.58 -19.58
N LEU A 13 21.06 45.85 -19.86
CA LEU A 13 21.05 44.42 -20.12
C LEU A 13 20.60 43.70 -18.83
N ALA A 14 19.31 43.45 -18.69
CA ALA A 14 18.80 42.49 -17.73
C ALA A 14 19.13 41.08 -18.23
N LEU A 15 20.20 40.49 -17.69
CA LEU A 15 20.40 39.04 -17.73
C LEU A 15 19.25 38.40 -16.96
N PHE A 16 18.21 38.00 -17.67
CA PHE A 16 17.29 36.98 -17.18
C PHE A 16 18.09 35.69 -17.07
N ALA A 17 18.55 35.38 -15.85
CA ALA A 17 18.87 34.02 -15.48
C ALA A 17 17.58 33.23 -15.58
N TYR A 18 17.34 32.62 -16.74
CA TYR A 18 16.46 31.47 -16.84
C TYR A 18 17.09 30.41 -15.93
N ALA A 19 16.57 30.30 -14.71
CA ALA A 19 16.69 29.06 -13.97
C ALA A 19 15.97 28.01 -14.83
N SER A 20 16.74 27.32 -15.68
CA SER A 20 16.32 26.06 -16.25
C SER A 20 15.85 25.21 -15.09
N ALA A 21 14.54 25.00 -14.98
CA ALA A 21 13.98 23.99 -14.10
C ALA A 21 14.73 22.71 -14.45
N GLY A 22 15.65 22.32 -13.56
CA GLY A 22 16.58 21.24 -13.84
C GLY A 22 15.76 20.01 -14.21
N CYS A 23 16.21 19.28 -15.22
CA CYS A 23 15.91 17.86 -15.28
C CYS A 23 16.27 17.30 -13.90
N THR A 24 15.26 17.05 -13.06
CA THR A 24 15.46 16.30 -11.83
C THR A 24 15.97 14.95 -12.28
N ALA A 25 17.25 14.68 -12.04
CA ALA A 25 17.84 13.39 -12.38
C ALA A 25 16.98 12.30 -11.77
N ALA A 26 16.72 11.23 -12.55
CA ALA A 26 15.94 10.10 -12.07
C ALA A 26 16.50 9.60 -10.73
N TYR A 27 15.63 9.25 -9.79
CA TYR A 27 16.02 8.71 -8.50
C TYR A 27 17.00 7.52 -8.69
N GLN A 28 18.14 7.58 -7.99
CA GLN A 28 19.23 6.60 -8.12
C GLN A 28 19.38 5.71 -6.86
N GLY A 29 18.50 5.88 -5.86
CA GLY A 29 18.54 5.06 -4.65
C GLY A 29 17.87 3.71 -4.84
N LYS A 30 18.02 2.83 -3.85
CA LYS A 30 17.27 1.57 -3.80
C LYS A 30 15.80 1.84 -3.41
N VAL A 31 14.94 0.92 -3.82
CA VAL A 31 13.52 0.87 -3.45
C VAL A 31 13.27 -0.50 -2.84
N ASN A 32 12.78 -0.55 -1.62
CA ASN A 32 12.26 -1.78 -1.02
C ASN A 32 10.76 -1.92 -1.33
N ASP A 33 10.22 -3.13 -1.23
CA ASP A 33 8.86 -3.42 -1.65
C ASP A 33 7.92 -3.65 -0.45
N ALA A 34 7.08 -2.68 -0.14
CA ALA A 34 6.13 -2.80 0.95
C ALA A 34 4.92 -3.69 0.64
N GLU A 35 4.80 -4.33 -0.53
CA GLU A 35 3.58 -5.09 -0.85
C GLU A 35 3.80 -6.16 -1.93
N VAL A 36 3.95 -7.41 -1.47
CA VAL A 36 4.04 -8.58 -2.34
C VAL A 36 3.07 -9.66 -1.88
N HIS A 37 2.14 -10.04 -2.75
CA HIS A 37 1.34 -11.24 -2.57
C HIS A 37 2.07 -12.43 -3.20
N LEU A 38 2.62 -13.32 -2.36
CA LEU A 38 3.39 -14.48 -2.84
C LEU A 38 2.50 -15.46 -3.62
N VAL A 39 1.20 -15.49 -3.34
CA VAL A 39 0.23 -16.36 -4.00
C VAL A 39 -0.85 -15.55 -4.70
N ASP A 40 -1.43 -16.11 -5.77
CA ASP A 40 -2.56 -15.52 -6.48
C ASP A 40 -3.93 -15.86 -5.85
N TYR A 41 -5.02 -15.37 -6.45
CA TYR A 41 -6.40 -15.68 -6.04
C TYR A 41 -6.79 -17.16 -6.21
N PHE A 42 -5.88 -18.02 -6.65
CA PHE A 42 -6.00 -19.48 -6.71
C PHE A 42 -4.98 -20.17 -5.80
N GLN A 43 -4.27 -19.39 -4.97
CA GLN A 43 -3.21 -19.82 -4.06
C GLN A 43 -2.00 -20.45 -4.79
N ARG A 44 -1.73 -20.00 -6.03
CA ARG A 44 -0.60 -20.44 -6.86
C ARG A 44 0.53 -19.41 -6.80
N SER A 45 1.77 -19.88 -6.90
CA SER A 45 2.96 -19.04 -6.79
C SER A 45 4.07 -19.48 -7.74
N ALA A 46 4.91 -18.53 -8.13
CA ALA A 46 6.25 -18.80 -8.67
C ALA A 46 7.26 -19.24 -7.59
N GLY A 47 6.90 -19.10 -6.31
CA GLY A 47 7.68 -19.49 -5.13
C GLY A 47 8.53 -18.37 -4.54
N ALA A 48 8.81 -18.43 -3.25
CA ALA A 48 9.68 -17.47 -2.57
C ALA A 48 11.12 -17.42 -3.14
N PRO A 49 11.74 -18.53 -3.63
CA PRO A 49 13.03 -18.46 -4.32
C PRO A 49 12.99 -17.55 -5.56
N ALA A 50 11.93 -17.62 -6.35
CA ALA A 50 11.77 -16.76 -7.53
C ALA A 50 11.57 -15.29 -7.14
N LEU A 51 10.91 -15.01 -6.01
CA LEU A 51 10.83 -13.65 -5.47
C LEU A 51 12.24 -13.14 -5.11
N ILE A 52 13.04 -13.93 -4.39
CA ILE A 52 14.40 -13.54 -4.01
C ILE A 52 15.29 -13.27 -5.24
N GLU A 53 15.24 -14.14 -6.25
CA GLU A 53 15.98 -13.92 -7.50
C GLU A 53 15.57 -12.60 -8.18
N ASN A 54 14.27 -12.29 -8.20
CA ASN A 54 13.78 -11.04 -8.76
C ASN A 54 14.21 -9.83 -7.91
N MET A 55 14.14 -9.94 -6.58
CA MET A 55 14.63 -8.91 -5.66
C MET A 55 16.12 -8.62 -5.87
N ASP A 56 16.94 -9.66 -6.04
CA ASP A 56 18.38 -9.52 -6.32
C ASP A 56 18.64 -8.81 -7.65
N ALA A 57 17.91 -9.18 -8.70
CA ALA A 57 18.02 -8.56 -10.02
C ALA A 57 17.60 -7.07 -10.01
N LEU A 58 16.72 -6.67 -9.08
CA LEU A 58 16.20 -5.31 -8.95
C LEU A 58 16.88 -4.49 -7.85
N GLY A 59 17.76 -5.10 -7.04
CA GLY A 59 18.40 -4.44 -5.91
C GLY A 59 17.43 -4.10 -4.77
N ILE A 60 16.37 -4.89 -4.60
CA ILE A 60 15.40 -4.80 -3.51
C ILE A 60 15.97 -5.56 -2.32
N ASP A 61 16.18 -4.89 -1.19
CA ASP A 61 16.79 -5.53 -0.01
C ASP A 61 15.72 -6.20 0.85
N HIS A 62 14.53 -5.58 0.97
CA HIS A 62 13.44 -6.04 1.83
C HIS A 62 12.09 -6.04 1.12
N ALA A 63 11.23 -6.99 1.47
CA ALA A 63 9.85 -7.04 1.00
C ALA A 63 8.86 -7.44 2.11
N TYR A 64 7.69 -6.81 2.17
CA TYR A 64 6.56 -7.39 2.89
C TYR A 64 5.97 -8.52 2.04
N VAL A 65 5.67 -9.65 2.66
CA VAL A 65 5.09 -10.80 1.96
C VAL A 65 3.81 -11.26 2.66
N MET A 66 2.78 -11.51 1.87
CA MET A 66 1.49 -11.97 2.38
C MET A 66 0.78 -12.87 1.39
N GLY A 67 -0.30 -13.49 1.86
CA GLY A 67 -1.23 -14.21 1.04
C GLY A 67 -2.23 -13.28 0.35
N LEU A 68 -3.12 -13.87 -0.44
CA LEU A 68 -4.41 -13.26 -0.71
C LEU A 68 -5.44 -13.88 0.24
N PRO A 69 -6.22 -13.05 0.97
CA PRO A 69 -7.09 -13.53 2.06
C PRO A 69 -8.27 -14.36 1.54
N VAL A 70 -8.58 -14.24 0.24
CA VAL A 70 -9.69 -14.91 -0.43
C VAL A 70 -9.22 -15.69 -1.65
N ILE A 71 -9.92 -16.78 -1.94
CA ILE A 71 -9.67 -17.63 -3.11
C ILE A 71 -10.90 -17.64 -4.02
N LYS A 72 -10.67 -17.62 -5.34
CA LYS A 72 -11.70 -17.70 -6.37
C LYS A 72 -12.25 -19.12 -6.45
N LYS A 73 -13.56 -19.24 -6.29
CA LYS A 73 -14.27 -20.50 -6.50
C LYS A 73 -14.43 -20.76 -8.00
N TRP A 74 -14.20 -22.00 -8.40
CA TRP A 74 -14.75 -22.53 -9.63
C TRP A 74 -16.00 -23.32 -9.28
N ASP A 75 -17.19 -22.73 -9.51
CA ASP A 75 -18.45 -23.42 -9.25
C ASP A 75 -19.03 -24.05 -10.53
N LEU A 76 -20.03 -24.91 -10.33
CA LEU A 76 -20.65 -25.69 -11.41
C LEU A 76 -21.27 -24.83 -12.52
N SER A 77 -21.65 -23.58 -12.22
CA SER A 77 -22.26 -22.69 -13.20
C SER A 77 -21.24 -22.14 -14.21
N GLN A 78 -19.95 -22.17 -13.87
CA GLN A 78 -18.88 -21.68 -14.74
C GLN A 78 -18.38 -22.80 -15.67
N PRO A 79 -18.61 -22.69 -17.00
CA PRO A 79 -18.30 -23.76 -17.94
C PRO A 79 -16.80 -24.04 -18.11
N LYS A 80 -15.93 -23.16 -17.58
CA LYS A 80 -14.47 -23.32 -17.56
C LYS A 80 -13.91 -22.73 -16.27
N ALA A 81 -12.76 -23.23 -15.83
CA ALA A 81 -12.06 -22.66 -14.69
C ALA A 81 -11.67 -21.19 -14.97
N PRO A 82 -11.95 -20.25 -14.03
CA PRO A 82 -11.50 -18.86 -14.17
C PRO A 82 -9.98 -18.77 -14.19
N ARG A 83 -9.47 -17.78 -14.94
CA ARG A 83 -8.03 -17.46 -15.01
C ARG A 83 -7.67 -16.23 -14.18
N PHE A 84 -8.68 -15.51 -13.70
CA PHE A 84 -8.54 -14.27 -12.95
C PHE A 84 -9.75 -14.11 -12.03
N VAL A 85 -9.59 -13.39 -10.92
CA VAL A 85 -10.65 -13.26 -9.90
C VAL A 85 -11.92 -12.61 -10.44
N TYR A 86 -11.78 -11.64 -11.35
CA TYR A 86 -12.89 -10.98 -12.05
C TYR A 86 -13.24 -11.62 -13.40
N GLY A 87 -12.76 -12.85 -13.67
CA GLY A 87 -12.98 -13.53 -14.95
C GLY A 87 -14.40 -14.05 -15.17
N ASP A 88 -15.18 -14.15 -14.11
CA ASP A 88 -16.58 -14.59 -14.09
C ASP A 88 -17.28 -14.19 -12.78
N ASP A 89 -18.56 -14.55 -12.64
CA ASP A 89 -19.41 -14.20 -11.49
C ASP A 89 -19.34 -15.19 -10.32
N ALA A 90 -18.50 -16.23 -10.39
CA ALA A 90 -18.37 -17.16 -9.27
C ALA A 90 -17.79 -16.45 -8.03
N PRO A 91 -18.21 -16.82 -6.82
CA PRO A 91 -17.80 -16.09 -5.64
C PRO A 91 -16.32 -16.31 -5.29
N VAL A 92 -15.79 -15.42 -4.46
CA VAL A 92 -14.59 -15.67 -3.67
C VAL A 92 -14.98 -16.01 -2.24
N TYR A 93 -14.13 -16.72 -1.52
CA TYR A 93 -14.33 -17.03 -0.09
C TYR A 93 -13.00 -16.95 0.65
N TYR A 94 -13.06 -16.66 1.96
CA TYR A 94 -11.86 -16.56 2.80
C TYR A 94 -11.13 -17.90 2.90
N TYR A 95 -9.81 -17.86 2.82
CA TYR A 95 -8.98 -19.06 2.78
C TYR A 95 -7.81 -18.96 3.77
N SER A 96 -8.04 -19.40 5.01
CA SER A 96 -7.07 -19.26 6.10
C SER A 96 -5.77 -20.03 5.91
N HIS A 97 -5.77 -21.08 5.11
CA HIS A 97 -4.55 -21.83 4.83
C HIS A 97 -3.52 -21.03 4.03
N THR A 98 -3.87 -19.85 3.47
CA THR A 98 -2.91 -18.97 2.79
C THR A 98 -1.72 -18.63 3.71
N ASP A 99 -1.95 -18.35 4.99
CA ASP A 99 -0.88 -17.96 5.92
C ASP A 99 0.12 -19.12 6.15
N GLU A 100 -0.35 -20.37 6.21
CA GLU A 100 0.53 -21.54 6.29
C GLU A 100 1.35 -21.74 5.00
N LEU A 101 0.79 -21.42 3.83
CA LEU A 101 1.54 -21.46 2.57
C LEU A 101 2.67 -20.42 2.57
N ILE A 102 2.37 -19.19 2.99
CA ILE A 102 3.37 -18.11 3.11
C ILE A 102 4.47 -18.50 4.09
N ALA A 103 4.08 -19.02 5.26
CA ALA A 103 5.05 -19.42 6.27
C ALA A 103 6.02 -20.48 5.75
N ARG A 104 5.51 -21.52 5.09
CA ARG A 104 6.36 -22.59 4.51
C ARG A 104 7.27 -22.09 3.42
N GLU A 105 6.78 -21.24 2.52
CA GLU A 105 7.57 -20.64 1.45
C GLU A 105 8.75 -19.85 2.03
N VAL A 106 8.51 -18.98 3.01
CA VAL A 106 9.57 -18.21 3.67
C VAL A 106 10.52 -19.13 4.45
N GLU A 107 9.99 -20.05 5.28
CA GLU A 107 10.79 -20.96 6.11
C GLU A 107 11.68 -21.91 5.29
N SER A 108 11.32 -22.19 4.04
CA SER A 108 12.10 -23.02 3.11
C SER A 108 13.41 -22.35 2.64
N LEU A 109 13.49 -21.01 2.73
CA LEU A 109 14.66 -20.26 2.28
C LEU A 109 15.84 -20.37 3.27
N PRO A 110 17.09 -20.14 2.83
CA PRO A 110 18.20 -19.87 3.72
C PRO A 110 17.92 -18.71 4.68
N LYS A 111 18.42 -18.77 5.93
CA LYS A 111 18.15 -17.76 6.97
C LYS A 111 18.49 -16.32 6.57
N THR A 112 19.52 -16.12 5.76
CA THR A 112 19.90 -14.80 5.22
C THR A 112 18.89 -14.23 4.23
N GLN A 113 18.14 -15.08 3.53
CA GLN A 113 17.06 -14.68 2.64
C GLN A 113 15.76 -14.50 3.44
N GLN A 114 15.50 -15.34 4.45
CA GLN A 114 14.36 -15.17 5.36
C GLN A 114 14.34 -13.77 5.98
N SER A 115 15.48 -13.23 6.42
CA SER A 115 15.57 -11.90 7.03
C SER A 115 15.24 -10.73 6.10
N ARG A 116 15.08 -11.00 4.79
CA ARG A 116 14.69 -10.00 3.78
C ARG A 116 13.18 -9.97 3.54
N LEU A 117 12.45 -10.98 4.01
CA LEU A 117 11.01 -11.08 3.85
C LEU A 117 10.33 -10.83 5.19
N HIS A 118 9.29 -10.00 5.18
CA HIS A 118 8.54 -9.57 6.35
C HIS A 118 7.09 -10.09 6.24
N PRO A 119 6.77 -11.25 6.83
CA PRO A 119 5.47 -11.92 6.62
C PRO A 119 4.32 -11.23 7.35
N PHE A 120 3.17 -11.07 6.69
CA PHE A 120 1.94 -10.56 7.28
C PHE A 120 0.83 -11.61 7.25
N LEU A 121 0.03 -11.67 8.33
CA LEU A 121 -1.13 -12.56 8.46
C LEU A 121 -2.34 -11.99 7.70
N SER A 122 -2.82 -12.70 6.68
CA SER A 122 -3.93 -12.25 5.83
C SER A 122 -5.12 -13.21 5.82
N GLY A 123 -4.90 -14.48 6.15
CA GLY A 123 -5.83 -15.59 5.97
C GLY A 123 -6.96 -15.64 6.99
N PHE A 124 -7.82 -14.64 7.08
CA PHE A 124 -8.96 -14.68 7.98
C PHE A 124 -10.19 -13.97 7.45
N ASN A 125 -11.36 -14.40 7.91
CA ASN A 125 -12.60 -13.72 7.62
C ASN A 125 -12.71 -12.44 8.45
N THR A 126 -12.70 -11.30 7.76
CA THR A 126 -12.71 -9.97 8.39
C THR A 126 -14.06 -9.60 9.02
N THR A 127 -15.10 -10.42 8.83
CA THR A 127 -16.40 -10.26 9.49
C THR A 127 -16.63 -11.26 10.63
N ASP A 128 -15.69 -12.18 10.88
CA ASP A 128 -15.81 -13.16 11.98
C ASP A 128 -15.36 -12.54 13.31
N LEU A 129 -16.28 -12.43 14.27
CA LEU A 129 -16.00 -11.94 15.63
C LEU A 129 -14.97 -12.79 16.40
N ASN A 130 -14.61 -13.97 15.91
CA ASN A 130 -13.56 -14.85 16.46
C ASN A 130 -12.23 -14.73 15.72
N ALA A 131 -12.12 -13.90 14.66
CA ALA A 131 -10.90 -13.77 13.86
C ALA A 131 -9.66 -13.43 14.69
N ALA A 132 -9.78 -12.56 15.70
CA ALA A 132 -8.68 -12.22 16.59
C ALA A 132 -8.13 -13.43 17.37
N GLU A 133 -9.00 -14.39 17.76
CA GLU A 133 -8.56 -15.61 18.45
C GLU A 133 -7.78 -16.53 17.48
N TYR A 134 -8.20 -16.60 16.22
CA TYR A 134 -7.45 -17.30 15.19
C TYR A 134 -6.05 -16.69 15.00
N LEU A 135 -5.96 -15.37 14.86
CA LEU A 135 -4.70 -14.68 14.66
C LEU A 135 -3.77 -14.82 15.87
N GLU A 136 -4.27 -14.72 17.10
CA GLU A 136 -3.48 -14.96 18.32
C GLU A 136 -2.87 -16.37 18.34
N ARG A 137 -3.59 -17.39 17.84
CA ARG A 137 -3.04 -18.75 17.70
C ARG A 137 -1.90 -18.81 16.68
N GLU A 138 -2.04 -18.18 15.52
CA GLU A 138 -0.98 -18.15 14.50
C GLU A 138 0.29 -17.45 15.02
N LEU A 139 0.14 -16.35 15.76
CA LEU A 139 1.24 -15.67 16.45
C LEU A 139 1.92 -16.57 17.48
N THR A 140 1.15 -17.41 18.18
CA THR A 140 1.66 -18.38 19.15
C THR A 140 2.40 -19.54 18.47
N PHE A 141 1.90 -20.02 17.33
CA PHE A 141 2.55 -21.11 16.58
C PHE A 141 3.89 -20.69 15.99
N ARG A 142 4.04 -19.42 15.61
CA ARG A 142 5.29 -18.88 15.05
C ARG A 142 5.72 -17.59 15.73
N PRO A 143 6.28 -17.67 16.96
CA PRO A 143 6.70 -16.50 17.71
C PRO A 143 7.74 -15.67 16.94
N ASN A 144 7.50 -14.36 16.83
CA ASN A 144 8.35 -13.39 16.12
C ASN A 144 8.49 -13.59 14.60
N PHE A 145 7.73 -14.51 14.00
CA PHE A 145 7.75 -14.74 12.55
C PHE A 145 6.89 -13.71 11.81
N TRP A 146 5.65 -13.53 12.26
CA TRP A 146 4.71 -12.57 11.70
C TRP A 146 5.06 -11.16 12.15
N GLN A 147 5.11 -10.24 11.21
CA GLN A 147 5.53 -8.85 11.43
C GLN A 147 4.45 -7.83 11.06
N GLY A 148 3.25 -8.30 10.73
CA GLY A 148 2.08 -7.47 10.50
C GLY A 148 0.82 -8.30 10.29
N ILE A 149 -0.32 -7.64 10.19
CA ILE A 149 -1.62 -8.24 9.87
C ILE A 149 -2.14 -7.57 8.59
N GLY A 150 -2.36 -8.37 7.55
CA GLY A 150 -2.90 -7.96 6.28
C GLY A 150 -2.22 -8.66 5.10
N GLU A 151 -2.63 -8.39 3.87
CA GLU A 151 -3.63 -7.39 3.50
C GLU A 151 -5.07 -7.75 3.96
N ILE A 152 -5.68 -6.85 4.72
CA ILE A 152 -7.10 -6.91 5.10
C ILE A 152 -7.91 -6.24 4.01
N ILE A 153 -8.59 -7.04 3.18
CA ILE A 153 -9.44 -6.52 2.11
C ILE A 153 -10.85 -6.24 2.63
N THR A 154 -11.31 -5.00 2.46
CA THR A 154 -12.66 -4.55 2.84
C THR A 154 -13.49 -4.09 1.62
N ARG A 155 -13.72 -2.79 1.46
CA ARG A 155 -14.30 -2.18 0.26
C ARG A 155 -13.27 -2.30 -0.86
N HIS A 156 -13.55 -3.08 -1.90
CA HIS A 156 -12.63 -3.27 -3.02
C HIS A 156 -13.40 -3.65 -4.30
N ASP A 157 -13.87 -2.63 -5.02
CA ASP A 157 -14.55 -2.76 -6.33
C ASP A 157 -15.56 -3.92 -6.41
N HIS A 158 -15.47 -4.75 -7.45
CA HIS A 158 -16.29 -5.94 -7.64
C HIS A 158 -15.95 -7.07 -6.66
N LEU A 159 -14.75 -7.08 -6.06
CA LEU A 159 -14.36 -8.13 -5.12
C LEU A 159 -15.26 -8.14 -3.89
N THR A 160 -15.67 -6.98 -3.41
CA THR A 160 -16.67 -6.89 -2.32
C THR A 160 -17.96 -7.60 -2.72
N ALA A 161 -18.46 -7.41 -3.94
CA ALA A 161 -19.67 -8.09 -4.42
C ALA A 161 -19.47 -9.62 -4.52
N LEU A 162 -18.32 -10.07 -5.04
CA LEU A 162 -17.99 -11.49 -5.20
C LEU A 162 -17.69 -12.21 -3.88
N THR A 163 -17.33 -11.50 -2.81
CA THR A 163 -16.98 -12.10 -1.51
C THR A 163 -18.19 -12.76 -0.86
N SER A 164 -18.09 -14.06 -0.56
CA SER A 164 -19.17 -14.82 0.07
C SER A 164 -19.45 -14.33 1.49
N GLY A 165 -20.74 -14.27 1.86
CA GLY A 165 -21.17 -13.91 3.22
C GLY A 165 -21.30 -12.41 3.46
N GLU A 166 -21.12 -12.00 4.72
CA GLU A 166 -21.19 -10.60 5.15
C GLU A 166 -20.09 -9.75 4.49
N LYS A 167 -20.42 -8.51 4.14
CA LYS A 167 -19.52 -7.62 3.41
C LYS A 167 -18.61 -6.87 4.38
N PRO A 168 -17.28 -6.94 4.17
CA PRO A 168 -16.32 -6.33 5.08
C PRO A 168 -16.28 -4.80 4.94
N ARG A 169 -16.04 -4.13 6.07
CA ARG A 169 -15.90 -2.67 6.21
C ARG A 169 -14.83 -2.37 7.24
N ALA A 170 -14.10 -1.27 7.10
CA ALA A 170 -12.93 -0.96 7.95
C ALA A 170 -13.28 -0.85 9.45
N ASN A 171 -14.47 -0.36 9.79
CA ASN A 171 -14.99 -0.26 11.16
C ASN A 171 -15.87 -1.46 11.57
N HIS A 172 -15.69 -2.63 10.96
CA HIS A 172 -16.44 -3.81 11.36
C HIS A 172 -16.08 -4.25 12.80
N PRO A 173 -17.03 -4.62 13.67
CA PRO A 173 -16.72 -4.99 15.06
C PRO A 173 -15.75 -6.17 15.21
N ALA A 174 -15.69 -7.08 14.23
CA ALA A 174 -14.67 -8.14 14.19
C ALA A 174 -13.26 -7.57 14.03
N LEU A 175 -13.09 -6.60 13.13
CA LEU A 175 -11.80 -5.95 12.90
C LEU A 175 -11.37 -5.10 14.11
N ASN A 176 -12.29 -4.53 14.88
CA ASN A 176 -11.94 -3.86 16.14
C ASN A 176 -11.13 -4.77 17.08
N LYS A 177 -11.49 -6.06 17.18
CA LYS A 177 -10.73 -7.02 17.98
C LYS A 177 -9.37 -7.34 17.36
N VAL A 178 -9.29 -7.39 16.04
CA VAL A 178 -8.03 -7.59 15.30
C VAL A 178 -7.09 -6.40 15.48
N TYR A 179 -7.60 -5.17 15.46
CA TYR A 179 -6.80 -3.97 15.68
C TYR A 179 -6.26 -3.89 17.10
N GLN A 180 -7.07 -4.25 18.10
CA GLN A 180 -6.63 -4.38 19.49
C GLN A 180 -5.54 -5.44 19.65
N LEU A 181 -5.68 -6.59 18.98
CA LEU A 181 -4.65 -7.63 18.94
C LEU A 181 -3.37 -7.11 18.29
N ALA A 182 -3.48 -6.38 17.18
CA ALA A 182 -2.34 -5.79 16.49
C ALA A 182 -1.56 -4.83 17.40
N ALA A 183 -2.27 -3.94 18.11
CA ALA A 183 -1.65 -3.04 19.08
C ALA A 183 -0.97 -3.80 20.22
N LYS A 184 -1.62 -4.84 20.77
CA LYS A 184 -1.06 -5.69 21.84
C LYS A 184 0.28 -6.31 21.43
N HIS A 185 0.42 -6.73 20.18
CA HIS A 185 1.63 -7.39 19.65
C HIS A 185 2.56 -6.46 18.87
N ASP A 186 2.35 -5.14 18.94
CA ASP A 186 3.13 -4.14 18.20
C ASP A 186 3.17 -4.40 16.68
N LEU A 187 2.09 -4.93 16.10
CA LEU A 187 1.97 -5.26 14.67
C LEU A 187 1.29 -4.13 13.90
N PRO A 188 1.83 -3.68 12.75
CA PRO A 188 1.10 -2.84 11.81
C PRO A 188 -0.02 -3.64 11.12
N VAL A 189 -1.06 -2.92 10.70
CA VAL A 189 -2.21 -3.45 9.96
C VAL A 189 -2.19 -2.90 8.54
N LEU A 190 -2.00 -3.76 7.55
CA LEU A 190 -2.20 -3.41 6.14
C LEU A 190 -3.68 -3.55 5.80
N LEU A 191 -4.33 -2.41 5.53
CA LEU A 191 -5.77 -2.31 5.26
C LEU A 191 -6.01 -1.83 3.83
N HIS A 192 -6.66 -2.67 3.03
CA HIS A 192 -7.18 -2.30 1.72
C HIS A 192 -8.65 -1.93 1.85
N ALA A 193 -8.88 -0.63 1.82
CA ALA A 193 -10.21 -0.03 1.91
C ALA A 193 -10.33 1.06 0.86
N ASN A 194 -11.09 0.80 -0.20
CA ASN A 194 -11.44 1.80 -1.19
C ASN A 194 -12.10 3.00 -0.51
N ILE A 195 -11.72 4.21 -0.94
CA ILE A 195 -12.26 5.45 -0.38
C ILE A 195 -13.70 5.72 -0.84
N THR A 196 -14.08 5.16 -1.99
CA THR A 196 -15.39 5.38 -2.63
C THR A 196 -15.84 4.20 -3.50
N SER A 197 -17.04 4.28 -4.04
CA SER A 197 -17.58 3.35 -5.04
C SER A 197 -17.39 3.87 -6.47
N GLN A 198 -17.50 3.01 -7.47
CA GLN A 198 -17.16 3.29 -8.88
C GLN A 198 -17.98 4.40 -9.57
N ARG A 199 -18.96 5.02 -8.90
CA ARG A 199 -19.82 6.07 -9.45
C ARG A 199 -19.90 7.33 -8.60
N GLU A 200 -19.20 7.37 -7.47
CA GLU A 200 -19.31 8.47 -6.51
C GLU A 200 -18.02 9.30 -6.48
N ASN A 201 -18.11 10.57 -6.87
CA ASN A 201 -16.99 11.52 -6.88
C ASN A 201 -16.75 12.17 -5.51
N GLU A 202 -17.06 11.46 -4.44
CA GLU A 202 -16.90 11.88 -3.05
C GLU A 202 -16.40 10.69 -2.22
N PRO A 203 -15.78 10.90 -1.05
CA PRO A 203 -15.17 9.81 -0.28
C PRO A 203 -16.23 9.03 0.53
N LEU A 204 -17.11 8.30 -0.18
CA LEU A 204 -18.30 7.62 0.35
C LEU A 204 -18.02 6.75 1.59
N TYR A 205 -16.88 6.07 1.63
CA TYR A 205 -16.53 5.12 2.70
C TYR A 205 -15.59 5.70 3.75
N LEU A 206 -15.28 7.01 3.71
CA LEU A 206 -14.31 7.65 4.60
C LEU A 206 -14.61 7.44 6.08
N ASN A 207 -15.88 7.50 6.47
CA ASN A 207 -16.25 7.34 7.88
C ASN A 207 -15.88 5.94 8.43
N GLU A 208 -15.90 4.90 7.59
CA GLU A 208 -15.46 3.56 8.00
C GLU A 208 -13.98 3.56 8.40
N LEU A 209 -13.13 4.24 7.62
CA LEU A 209 -11.70 4.38 7.92
C LEU A 209 -11.46 5.31 9.13
N LYS A 210 -12.13 6.47 9.18
CA LYS A 210 -11.98 7.43 10.28
C LYS A 210 -12.32 6.80 11.63
N GLU A 211 -13.42 6.07 11.71
CA GLU A 211 -13.82 5.40 12.95
C GLU A 211 -12.78 4.34 13.38
N ALA A 212 -12.22 3.57 12.44
CA ALA A 212 -11.15 2.61 12.75
C ALA A 212 -9.88 3.31 13.28
N LEU A 213 -9.43 4.39 12.63
CA LEU A 213 -8.27 5.16 13.06
C LEU A 213 -8.46 5.79 14.45
N GLN A 214 -9.64 6.36 14.69
CA GLN A 214 -9.99 7.05 15.95
C GLN A 214 -10.14 6.08 17.13
N GLN A 215 -10.73 4.91 16.91
CA GLN A 215 -11.00 3.94 17.97
C GLN A 215 -9.75 3.14 18.36
N HIS A 216 -8.73 3.08 17.50
CA HIS A 216 -7.52 2.28 17.71
C HIS A 216 -6.23 3.10 17.51
N PRO A 217 -6.01 4.16 18.32
CA PRO A 217 -4.87 5.06 18.17
C PRO A 217 -3.50 4.38 18.36
N ASP A 218 -3.46 3.24 19.08
CA ASP A 218 -2.23 2.47 19.31
C ASP A 218 -1.88 1.49 18.18
N THR A 219 -2.78 1.30 17.20
CA THR A 219 -2.59 0.42 16.05
C THR A 219 -2.07 1.23 14.86
N ARG A 220 -0.93 0.84 14.28
CA ARG A 220 -0.42 1.46 13.04
C ARG A 220 -1.18 0.92 11.84
N PHE A 221 -1.82 1.78 11.06
CA PHE A 221 -2.55 1.41 9.84
C PHE A 221 -1.75 1.79 8.61
N LEU A 222 -1.41 0.81 7.78
CA LEU A 222 -0.90 0.99 6.42
C LEU A 222 -2.10 0.95 5.48
N TRP A 223 -2.57 2.11 5.03
CA TRP A 223 -3.70 2.19 4.12
C TRP A 223 -3.24 1.99 2.69
N ALA A 224 -3.66 0.87 2.09
CA ALA A 224 -3.29 0.49 0.74
C ALA A 224 -3.78 1.55 -0.26
N HIS A 225 -2.82 2.11 -0.98
CA HIS A 225 -2.97 3.02 -2.10
C HIS A 225 -3.84 4.24 -1.81
N ALA A 226 -3.95 4.67 -0.55
CA ALA A 226 -4.90 5.71 -0.13
C ALA A 226 -6.34 5.45 -0.62
N GLY A 227 -6.74 4.16 -0.69
CA GLY A 227 -8.06 3.73 -1.09
C GLY A 227 -8.37 3.90 -2.58
N THR A 228 -7.34 4.02 -3.43
CA THR A 228 -7.49 4.02 -4.88
C THR A 228 -7.37 2.63 -5.48
N THR A 229 -8.03 2.41 -6.60
CA THR A 229 -7.82 1.24 -7.46
C THR A 229 -7.81 1.69 -8.91
N SER A 230 -7.28 0.86 -9.81
CA SER A 230 -7.37 1.17 -11.24
C SER A 230 -8.80 1.28 -11.75
N THR A 231 -9.76 0.61 -11.11
CA THR A 231 -11.17 0.73 -11.47
C THR A 231 -11.65 2.14 -11.16
N LEU A 232 -11.37 2.64 -9.94
CA LEU A 232 -11.75 3.99 -9.53
C LEU A 232 -11.07 5.05 -10.41
N THR A 233 -9.74 4.97 -10.61
CA THR A 233 -8.99 6.00 -11.36
C THR A 233 -9.32 6.04 -12.85
N ARG A 234 -9.84 4.94 -13.42
CA ARG A 234 -10.35 4.92 -14.81
C ARG A 234 -11.73 5.54 -14.98
N HIS A 235 -12.55 5.58 -13.93
CA HIS A 235 -13.95 5.99 -14.00
C HIS A 235 -14.24 7.33 -13.35
N LEU A 236 -13.40 7.77 -12.41
CA LEU A 236 -13.66 8.92 -11.55
C LEU A 236 -12.52 9.92 -11.61
N ASP A 237 -12.89 11.19 -11.43
CA ASP A 237 -11.93 12.24 -11.14
C ASP A 237 -11.75 12.35 -9.62
N MET A 238 -10.63 11.85 -9.12
CA MET A 238 -10.34 11.68 -7.69
C MET A 238 -9.84 12.98 -7.03
N ASN A 239 -10.28 14.16 -7.50
CA ASN A 239 -9.83 15.48 -7.02
C ASN A 239 -10.00 15.70 -5.50
N PHE A 240 -10.97 15.03 -4.87
CA PHE A 240 -11.18 15.11 -3.42
C PHE A 240 -10.04 14.44 -2.62
N LEU A 241 -9.30 13.50 -3.22
CA LEU A 241 -8.40 12.60 -2.50
C LEU A 241 -7.26 13.35 -1.82
N TYR A 242 -6.67 14.35 -2.48
CA TYR A 242 -5.59 15.15 -1.89
C TYR A 242 -6.01 15.78 -0.56
N GLN A 243 -7.18 16.43 -0.53
CA GLN A 243 -7.70 17.07 0.68
C GLN A 243 -8.03 16.02 1.75
N THR A 244 -8.62 14.89 1.36
CA THR A 244 -8.96 13.79 2.27
C THR A 244 -7.71 13.20 2.93
N VAL A 245 -6.68 12.85 2.16
CA VAL A 245 -5.43 12.30 2.69
C VAL A 245 -4.72 13.32 3.58
N THR A 246 -4.70 14.59 3.19
CA THR A 246 -4.12 15.67 4.01
C THR A 246 -4.82 15.78 5.37
N SER A 247 -6.16 15.76 5.40
CA SER A 247 -6.94 15.80 6.64
C SER A 247 -6.64 14.60 7.52
N LEU A 248 -6.69 13.40 6.94
CA LEU A 248 -6.46 12.15 7.67
C LEU A 248 -5.06 12.09 8.28
N LEU A 249 -4.00 12.44 7.53
CA LEU A 249 -2.64 12.46 8.06
C LEU A 249 -2.44 13.50 9.17
N SER A 250 -3.17 14.61 9.12
CA SER A 250 -3.13 15.64 10.17
C SER A 250 -3.91 15.27 11.44
N GLU A 251 -4.95 14.44 11.29
CA GLU A 251 -5.85 14.03 12.38
C GLU A 251 -5.42 12.72 13.05
N HIS A 252 -4.63 11.89 12.36
CA HIS A 252 -4.34 10.51 12.77
C HIS A 252 -2.85 10.17 12.67
N ASP A 253 -2.15 10.23 13.80
CA ASP A 253 -0.73 9.87 13.90
C ASP A 253 -0.44 8.40 13.58
N ASN A 254 -1.45 7.55 13.66
CA ASN A 254 -1.38 6.12 13.42
C ASN A 254 -1.64 5.72 11.96
N LEU A 255 -1.88 6.67 11.05
CA LEU A 255 -2.07 6.41 9.62
C LEU A 255 -0.77 6.54 8.81
N TYR A 256 -0.52 5.55 7.96
CA TYR A 256 0.53 5.49 6.97
C TYR A 256 -0.08 5.18 5.60
N ILE A 257 0.51 5.69 4.53
CA ILE A 257 0.12 5.42 3.15
C ILE A 257 1.09 4.42 2.54
N LEU A 258 0.57 3.24 2.19
CA LEU A 258 1.29 2.29 1.36
C LEU A 258 0.96 2.61 -0.10
N ALA A 259 1.90 3.24 -0.78
CA ALA A 259 1.74 3.82 -2.10
C ALA A 259 2.12 2.81 -3.18
N SER A 260 1.12 2.23 -3.86
CA SER A 260 1.31 1.35 -5.01
C SER A 260 0.86 2.01 -6.31
N TRP A 261 0.86 1.26 -7.41
CA TRP A 261 0.71 1.74 -8.78
C TRP A 261 -0.62 2.46 -9.06
N SER A 262 -1.71 2.21 -8.34
CA SER A 262 -3.00 2.90 -8.61
C SER A 262 -3.03 4.36 -8.13
N LEU A 263 -2.34 4.66 -7.02
CA LEU A 263 -2.30 6.01 -6.45
C LEU A 263 -1.56 6.99 -7.38
N ILE A 264 -0.64 6.49 -8.20
CA ILE A 264 0.11 7.34 -9.13
C ILE A 264 -0.80 8.04 -10.14
N ASP A 265 -1.94 7.45 -10.52
CA ASP A 265 -2.88 8.06 -11.47
C ASP A 265 -3.50 9.33 -10.89
N VAL A 266 -3.56 9.44 -9.55
CA VAL A 266 -4.07 10.61 -8.83
C VAL A 266 -2.95 11.59 -8.47
N VAL A 267 -1.75 11.10 -8.18
CA VAL A 267 -0.56 11.94 -7.89
C VAL A 267 0.00 12.58 -9.17
N MET A 268 -0.11 11.87 -10.29
CA MET A 268 0.37 12.26 -11.61
C MET A 268 -0.75 12.17 -12.66
N PRO A 269 -1.85 12.94 -12.52
CA PRO A 269 -2.94 12.89 -13.48
C PRO A 269 -2.41 13.19 -14.90
N GLN A 270 -2.74 12.31 -15.85
CA GLN A 270 -2.25 12.38 -17.23
C GLN A 270 -0.71 12.44 -17.34
N GLY A 271 0.01 11.84 -16.39
CA GLY A 271 1.47 11.80 -16.35
C GLY A 271 2.13 13.08 -15.84
N THR A 272 1.36 14.09 -15.40
CA THR A 272 1.90 15.34 -14.86
C THR A 272 1.90 15.32 -13.35
N LEU A 273 3.09 15.38 -12.73
CA LEU A 273 3.24 15.38 -11.28
C LEU A 273 2.58 16.60 -10.62
N ASP A 274 1.57 16.35 -9.78
CA ASP A 274 0.98 17.37 -8.93
C ASP A 274 1.90 17.63 -7.71
N ARG A 275 2.50 18.82 -7.69
CA ARG A 275 3.45 19.24 -6.65
C ARG A 275 2.83 19.32 -5.26
N ARG A 276 1.51 19.40 -5.13
CA ARG A 276 0.84 19.36 -3.83
C ARG A 276 1.13 18.04 -3.11
N TRP A 277 1.15 16.91 -3.82
CA TRP A 277 1.50 15.62 -3.25
C TRP A 277 2.96 15.54 -2.82
N VAL A 278 3.88 16.17 -3.56
CA VAL A 278 5.30 16.27 -3.15
C VAL A 278 5.40 17.03 -1.82
N SER A 279 4.74 18.19 -1.72
CA SER A 279 4.68 18.96 -0.47
C SER A 279 4.04 18.19 0.68
N LEU A 280 3.02 17.37 0.41
CA LEU A 280 2.39 16.53 1.43
C LEU A 280 3.34 15.45 1.96
N ILE A 281 4.06 14.78 1.06
CA ILE A 281 5.08 13.79 1.45
C ILE A 281 6.20 14.47 2.24
N GLU A 282 6.62 15.68 1.86
CA GLU A 282 7.61 16.46 2.61
C GLU A 282 7.14 16.84 4.02
N ALA A 283 5.84 17.13 4.18
CA ALA A 283 5.24 17.45 5.47
C ALA A 283 5.11 16.23 6.40
N TYR A 284 4.96 15.02 5.83
CA TYR A 284 4.82 13.77 6.57
C TYR A 284 5.82 12.70 6.08
N PRO A 285 7.13 12.94 6.18
CA PRO A 285 8.15 12.15 5.47
C PRO A 285 8.29 10.71 5.97
N GLU A 286 7.76 10.39 7.16
CA GLU A 286 7.75 9.04 7.74
C GLU A 286 6.48 8.24 7.41
N ARG A 287 5.45 8.88 6.82
CA ARG A 287 4.11 8.30 6.67
C ARG A 287 3.83 7.71 5.30
N PHE A 288 4.81 7.65 4.40
CA PHE A 288 4.67 7.09 3.06
C PHE A 288 5.69 5.98 2.82
N MET A 289 5.28 4.91 2.16
CA MET A 289 6.16 3.84 1.67
C MET A 289 5.69 3.36 0.30
N VAL A 290 6.56 2.73 -0.49
CA VAL A 290 6.23 2.23 -1.84
C VAL A 290 6.09 0.71 -1.82
N GLY A 291 5.07 0.19 -2.52
CA GLY A 291 4.87 -1.24 -2.75
C GLY A 291 4.56 -1.53 -4.22
N SER A 292 4.80 -2.76 -4.67
CA SER A 292 4.57 -3.16 -6.05
C SER A 292 3.19 -3.76 -6.30
N ASP A 293 2.56 -4.34 -5.27
CA ASP A 293 1.28 -5.06 -5.36
C ASP A 293 1.32 -6.18 -6.43
N VAL A 294 2.45 -6.89 -6.52
CA VAL A 294 2.56 -8.06 -7.40
C VAL A 294 1.90 -9.29 -6.77
N VAL A 295 1.29 -10.12 -7.62
CA VAL A 295 0.43 -11.23 -7.20
C VAL A 295 0.86 -12.53 -7.85
N GLY A 296 1.37 -13.47 -7.04
CA GLY A 296 1.73 -14.85 -7.42
C GLY A 296 2.96 -14.97 -8.35
N THR A 297 3.26 -13.94 -9.13
CA THR A 297 4.38 -13.85 -10.06
C THR A 297 4.98 -12.45 -10.02
N PHE A 298 6.30 -12.33 -10.20
CA PHE A 298 7.04 -11.12 -9.83
C PHE A 298 7.58 -10.32 -11.03
N GLY A 299 7.22 -10.70 -12.26
CA GLY A 299 7.73 -10.06 -13.48
C GLY A 299 7.34 -8.59 -13.66
N TYR A 300 6.24 -8.15 -13.02
CA TYR A 300 5.78 -6.75 -13.09
C TYR A 300 6.37 -5.85 -11.98
N GLN A 301 7.10 -6.43 -11.01
CA GLN A 301 7.58 -5.72 -9.81
C GLN A 301 8.41 -4.48 -10.15
N LYS A 302 9.33 -4.61 -11.12
CA LYS A 302 10.15 -3.48 -11.61
C LYS A 302 9.30 -2.33 -12.16
N THR A 303 8.28 -2.65 -12.96
CA THR A 303 7.43 -1.64 -13.60
C THR A 303 6.59 -0.91 -12.56
N ALA A 304 5.98 -1.65 -11.63
CA ALA A 304 5.20 -1.08 -10.54
C ALA A 304 6.03 -0.12 -9.68
N LEU A 305 7.20 -0.55 -9.19
CA LEU A 305 8.05 0.29 -8.34
C LEU A 305 8.60 1.52 -9.09
N LYS A 306 9.04 1.37 -10.34
CA LYS A 306 9.59 2.49 -11.14
C LYS A 306 8.56 3.56 -11.50
N THR A 307 7.28 3.25 -11.39
CA THR A 307 6.22 4.23 -11.62
C THR A 307 6.29 5.38 -10.60
N TRP A 308 6.94 5.16 -9.45
CA TRP A 308 7.20 6.18 -8.43
C TRP A 308 8.46 7.03 -8.68
N ASP A 309 9.31 6.70 -9.66
CA ASP A 309 10.56 7.43 -9.93
C ASP A 309 10.35 8.96 -10.06
N PRO A 310 9.32 9.47 -10.76
CA PRO A 310 9.10 10.92 -10.88
C PRO A 310 8.80 11.60 -9.54
N VAL A 311 8.03 10.94 -8.66
CA VAL A 311 7.72 11.43 -7.31
C VAL A 311 8.99 11.41 -6.45
N LEU A 312 9.73 10.31 -6.46
CA LEU A 312 10.98 10.18 -5.70
C LEU A 312 12.07 11.16 -6.16
N SER A 313 12.14 11.44 -7.46
CA SER A 313 13.09 12.41 -8.04
C SER A 313 12.74 13.86 -7.70
N ALA A 314 11.46 14.12 -7.40
CA ALA A 314 10.97 15.44 -7.02
C ALA A 314 11.19 15.77 -5.54
N LEU A 315 11.43 14.76 -4.70
CA LEU A 315 11.63 14.91 -3.26
C LEU A 315 13.10 15.22 -2.91
N PRO A 316 13.36 15.91 -1.78
CA PRO A 316 14.69 15.96 -1.20
C PRO A 316 15.25 14.56 -0.98
N LYS A 317 16.53 14.35 -1.31
CA LYS A 317 17.17 13.01 -1.30
C LYS A 317 16.93 12.21 -0.02
N HIS A 318 16.98 12.87 1.15
CA HIS A 318 16.79 12.20 2.44
C HIS A 318 15.33 11.77 2.69
N ILE A 319 14.35 12.47 2.10
CA ILE A 319 12.92 12.11 2.16
C ILE A 319 12.63 11.02 1.12
N ALA A 320 13.17 11.14 -0.09
CA ALA A 320 13.06 10.09 -1.10
C ALA A 320 13.59 8.73 -0.57
N GLN A 321 14.73 8.73 0.13
CA GLN A 321 15.28 7.54 0.77
C GLN A 321 14.36 6.97 1.85
N LYS A 322 13.66 7.83 2.61
CA LYS A 322 12.68 7.39 3.61
C LYS A 322 11.53 6.64 2.97
N VAL A 323 10.88 7.29 2.00
CA VAL A 323 9.71 6.76 1.28
C VAL A 323 10.05 5.49 0.51
N ALA A 324 11.18 5.48 -0.19
CA ALA A 324 11.59 4.36 -1.02
C ALA A 324 12.14 3.17 -0.23
N TYR A 325 12.69 3.38 0.97
CA TYR A 325 13.53 2.35 1.60
C TYR A 325 13.28 2.16 3.10
N SER A 326 13.45 3.19 3.94
CA SER A 326 13.53 3.00 5.39
C SER A 326 12.19 3.02 6.13
N ASN A 327 11.17 3.71 5.61
CA ASN A 327 9.89 3.85 6.32
C ASN A 327 9.19 2.52 6.52
N MET A 328 9.24 1.63 5.51
CA MET A 328 8.67 0.29 5.66
C MET A 328 9.35 -0.47 6.81
N LEU A 329 10.67 -0.36 6.98
CA LEU A 329 11.35 -1.05 8.07
C LEU A 329 11.06 -0.42 9.43
N ALA A 330 10.87 0.90 9.47
CA ALA A 330 10.60 1.65 10.69
C ALA A 330 9.20 1.36 11.28
N VAL A 331 8.22 0.98 10.44
CA VAL A 331 6.83 0.72 10.87
C VAL A 331 6.62 -0.69 11.43
N LEU A 332 7.54 -1.61 11.12
CA LEU A 332 7.54 -2.99 11.61
C LEU A 332 7.77 -3.04 13.14
N PRO A 333 7.42 -4.16 13.79
CA PRO A 333 7.63 -4.34 15.22
C PRO A 333 9.11 -4.15 15.59
N GLN A 334 9.38 -3.43 16.68
CA GLN A 334 10.74 -3.22 17.14
C GLN A 334 11.25 -4.48 17.86
N ALA A 335 12.38 -5.03 17.44
CA ALA A 335 12.97 -6.21 18.06
C ALA A 335 13.21 -5.97 19.56
N GLY A 336 12.55 -6.75 20.43
CA GLY A 336 12.74 -6.71 21.88
C GLY A 336 11.61 -6.11 22.72
N LYS A 337 10.47 -5.72 22.11
CA LYS A 337 9.27 -5.27 22.86
C LYS A 337 8.29 -6.39 23.27
N ASN A 338 8.56 -7.64 22.92
CA ASN A 338 7.68 -8.74 23.32
C ASN A 338 7.77 -8.97 24.83
N VAL A 339 6.72 -8.50 25.49
CA VAL A 339 6.47 -8.63 26.93
C VAL A 339 6.49 -10.10 27.29
N SER A 340 7.42 -10.46 28.16
CA SER A 340 7.35 -11.64 28.99
C SER A 340 5.98 -11.70 29.68
N HIS A 341 5.15 -12.66 29.30
CA HIS A 341 4.03 -13.11 30.11
C HIS A 341 4.24 -14.56 30.51
#